data_AF-A0A321LDH2-F1
#
_entry.id   AF-A0A321LDH2-F1
#
_cell.length_a   1.000
_cell.length_b   1.000
_cell.length_c   1.000
_cell.angle_alpha   90.00
_cell.angle_beta   90.00
_cell.angle_gamma   90.00
#
_symmetry.space_group_name_H-M   'P 1'
#
loop_
_entity.id
_entity.type
_entity.pdbx_description
1 polymer ?
#
loop_
_entity_poly.entity_id
_entity_poly.type
_entity_poly.pdbx_seq_one_letter_code
_entity_poly.pdbx_strand_id
1 'polypeptide(L)'
;VKDKLLANPSPEALCRVKGCSVMAKLEMVKERERLDNARRFGEFRQLPLKDSRGLDYTKSIREVSPRSALETIIRHFTDSAEQKKEQRELADTLRQQLARAEERADKARDFSGAVDRIMSDYSRAAGVSPRQVAPWLTTQQIAEVREFAEKLPALNKDRIEFNDAASQAERGLREREAVDAARVSQQAHALDPSTRSKEQSPSQTESRTDRSDRDSTSRGR
;
A
#
# COMPACT_ATOMS: atom_id res chain seq x y z
N VAL A 1 22.37 -17.00 0.99
CA VAL A 1 21.17 -16.35 1.56
C VAL A 1 19.92 -16.68 0.73
N LYS A 2 19.96 -16.48 -0.60
CA LYS A 2 18.88 -16.86 -1.53
C LYS A 2 18.43 -18.32 -1.39
N ASP A 3 19.38 -19.26 -1.31
CA ASP A 3 19.07 -20.70 -1.20
C ASP A 3 18.47 -21.12 0.16
N LYS A 4 18.77 -20.39 1.23
CA LYS A 4 18.20 -20.65 2.56
C LYS A 4 16.75 -20.14 2.69
N LEU A 5 16.41 -19.06 1.98
CA LEU A 5 15.05 -18.50 1.95
C LEU A 5 14.10 -19.30 1.03
N LEU A 6 14.63 -19.92 -0.02
CA LEU A 6 13.88 -20.80 -0.92
C LEU A 6 13.65 -22.21 -0.35
N ALA A 7 14.39 -22.61 0.70
CA ALA A 7 14.31 -23.95 1.26
C ALA A 7 13.03 -24.21 2.07
N ASN A 8 12.41 -23.16 2.65
CA ASN A 8 11.15 -23.25 3.40
C ASN A 8 10.35 -21.94 3.27
N PRO A 9 9.65 -21.71 2.14
CA PRO A 9 8.83 -20.52 1.96
C PRO A 9 7.63 -20.58 2.92
N SER A 10 7.64 -19.74 3.95
CA SER A 10 6.47 -19.63 4.84
C SER A 10 5.29 -19.01 4.09
N PRO A 11 4.04 -19.41 4.40
CA PRO A 11 2.84 -18.76 3.85
C PRO A 11 2.86 -17.25 4.06
N GLU A 12 3.40 -16.82 5.19
CA GLU A 12 3.56 -15.43 5.54
C GLU A 12 4.49 -14.66 4.59
N ALA A 13 5.65 -15.25 4.29
CA ALA A 13 6.63 -14.67 3.39
C ALA A 13 6.05 -14.57 1.96
N LEU A 14 5.30 -15.57 1.51
CA LEU A 14 4.61 -15.55 0.22
C LEU A 14 3.63 -14.38 0.11
N CYS A 15 2.78 -14.18 1.13
CA CYS A 15 1.82 -13.07 1.14
C CYS A 15 2.52 -11.70 1.13
N ARG A 16 3.63 -11.56 1.86
CA ARG A 16 4.44 -10.31 1.87
C ARG A 16 5.08 -10.04 0.52
N VAL A 17 5.75 -11.04 -0.09
CA VAL A 17 6.35 -10.91 -1.41
C VAL A 17 5.29 -10.59 -2.47
N LYS A 18 4.10 -11.19 -2.35
CA LYS A 18 2.97 -10.89 -3.22
C LYS A 18 2.49 -9.45 -3.06
N GLY A 19 2.42 -8.94 -1.83
CA GLY A 19 2.13 -7.53 -1.55
C GLY A 19 3.16 -6.60 -2.20
N CYS A 20 4.45 -6.90 -2.07
CA CYS A 20 5.52 -6.15 -2.73
C CYS A 20 5.39 -6.17 -4.26
N SER A 21 5.06 -7.31 -4.87
CA SER A 21 4.81 -7.43 -6.33
C SER A 21 3.67 -6.52 -6.78
N VAL A 22 2.55 -6.49 -6.05
CA VAL A 22 1.41 -5.62 -6.37
C VAL A 22 1.81 -4.14 -6.30
N MET A 23 2.53 -3.72 -5.25
CA MET A 23 2.96 -2.33 -5.10
C MET A 23 4.03 -1.94 -6.14
N ALA A 24 4.96 -2.83 -6.47
CA ALA A 24 5.95 -2.60 -7.51
C ALA A 24 5.28 -2.39 -8.88
N LYS A 25 4.26 -3.20 -9.19
CA LYS A 25 3.46 -3.06 -10.39
C LYS A 25 2.67 -1.74 -10.40
N LEU A 26 2.08 -1.35 -9.27
CA LEU A 26 1.40 -0.06 -9.13
C LEU A 26 2.33 1.11 -9.47
N GLU A 27 3.53 1.14 -8.89
CA GLU A 27 4.52 2.19 -9.17
C GLU A 27 4.99 2.18 -10.63
N MET A 28 5.17 1.01 -11.24
CA MET A 28 5.47 0.91 -12.66
C MET A 28 4.38 1.57 -13.53
N VAL A 29 3.10 1.29 -13.25
CA VAL A 29 2.00 1.88 -14.03
C VAL A 29 1.90 3.39 -13.80
N LYS A 30 2.08 3.86 -12.57
CA LYS A 30 2.15 5.30 -12.25
C LYS A 30 3.29 6.00 -12.97
N GLU A 31 4.51 5.45 -12.96
CA GLU A 31 5.64 6.04 -13.66
C GLU A 31 5.45 6.04 -15.18
N ARG A 32 4.79 5.01 -15.72
CA ARG A 32 4.40 5.00 -17.13
C ARG A 32 3.41 6.13 -17.45
N GLU A 33 2.38 6.33 -16.62
CA GLU A 33 1.47 7.47 -16.79
C GLU A 33 2.18 8.81 -16.64
N ARG A 34 3.13 8.94 -15.70
CA ARG A 34 3.96 10.15 -15.55
C ARG A 34 4.80 10.41 -16.80
N LEU A 35 5.37 9.38 -17.42
CA LEU A 35 6.11 9.48 -18.68
C LEU A 35 5.20 9.85 -19.85
N ASP A 36 4.06 9.20 -20.01
CA ASP A 36 3.09 9.52 -21.06
C ASP A 36 2.59 10.96 -20.93
N ASN A 37 2.35 11.41 -19.69
CA ASN A 37 2.02 12.80 -19.39
C ASN A 37 3.20 13.74 -19.66
N ALA A 38 4.44 13.35 -19.37
CA ALA A 38 5.61 14.16 -19.71
C ALA A 38 5.79 14.30 -21.22
N ARG A 39 5.49 13.26 -22.01
CA ARG A 39 5.52 13.30 -23.47
C ARG A 39 4.40 14.17 -24.05
N ARG A 40 3.16 14.02 -23.55
CA ARG A 40 1.98 14.74 -24.06
C ARG A 40 1.90 16.20 -23.58
N PHE A 41 2.16 16.43 -22.31
CA PHE A 41 2.06 17.75 -21.68
C PHE A 41 3.42 18.44 -21.52
N GLY A 42 4.53 17.79 -21.91
CA GLY A 42 5.81 18.45 -22.12
C GLY A 42 5.63 19.70 -22.98
N GLU A 43 4.81 19.60 -24.03
CA GLU A 43 4.26 20.70 -24.85
C GLU A 43 3.89 21.98 -24.08
N PHE A 44 3.21 21.78 -22.94
CA PHE A 44 2.35 22.78 -22.30
C PHE A 44 2.82 23.16 -20.89
N ARG A 45 3.92 22.56 -20.41
CA ARG A 45 4.48 22.82 -19.08
C ARG A 45 5.38 24.06 -19.08
N GLN A 46 5.31 24.76 -17.96
CA GLN A 46 6.25 25.83 -17.62
C GLN A 46 7.59 25.20 -17.21
N LEU A 47 8.66 25.55 -17.91
CA LEU A 47 10.01 25.09 -17.61
C LEU A 47 10.80 26.19 -16.89
N PRO A 48 11.57 25.84 -15.84
CA PRO A 48 12.47 26.78 -15.19
C PRO A 48 13.66 27.08 -16.11
N LEU A 49 13.94 28.36 -16.28
CA LEU A 49 15.06 28.92 -17.03
C LEU A 49 15.84 29.89 -16.15
N LYS A 50 17.10 30.09 -16.52
CA LYS A 50 17.94 31.13 -15.91
C LYS A 50 18.06 32.31 -16.86
N ASP A 51 17.78 33.51 -16.36
CA ASP A 51 18.11 34.73 -17.09
C ASP A 51 19.64 34.90 -17.19
N SER A 52 20.08 35.77 -18.08
CA SER A 52 21.42 36.36 -18.18
C SER A 52 22.01 36.80 -16.83
N ARG A 53 21.16 37.16 -15.86
CA ARG A 53 21.51 37.55 -14.48
C ARG A 53 21.52 36.40 -13.47
N GLY A 54 21.25 35.16 -13.91
CA GLY A 54 21.21 33.96 -13.09
C GLY A 54 19.94 33.77 -12.25
N LEU A 55 18.91 34.58 -12.49
CA LEU A 55 17.61 34.48 -11.80
C LEU A 55 16.73 33.43 -12.47
N ASP A 56 16.11 32.57 -11.65
CA ASP A 56 15.20 31.54 -12.13
C ASP A 56 13.83 32.17 -12.49
N TYR A 57 13.35 31.91 -13.70
CA TYR A 57 11.99 32.25 -14.13
C TYR A 57 11.39 31.10 -14.94
N THR A 58 10.07 31.07 -15.06
CA THR A 58 9.37 30.00 -15.81
C THR A 58 8.82 30.52 -17.13
N LYS A 59 9.07 29.81 -18.24
CA LYS A 59 8.42 30.05 -19.54
C LYS A 59 7.75 28.79 -20.06
N SER A 60 6.65 28.98 -20.79
CA SER A 60 6.01 27.87 -21.49
C SER A 60 6.75 27.57 -22.79
N ILE A 61 6.93 26.29 -23.11
CA ILE A 61 7.54 25.88 -24.39
C ILE A 61 6.73 26.40 -25.59
N ARG A 62 5.40 26.55 -25.45
CA ARG A 62 4.54 27.12 -26.51
C ARG A 62 4.85 28.57 -26.87
N GLU A 63 5.44 29.33 -25.96
CA GLU A 63 5.78 30.75 -26.19
C GLU A 63 7.07 30.86 -27.00
N VAL A 64 7.98 29.92 -26.78
CA VAL A 64 9.37 30.03 -27.23
C VAL A 64 9.70 29.04 -28.37
N SER A 65 8.98 27.93 -28.49
CA SER A 65 9.16 26.97 -29.58
C SER A 65 8.32 27.36 -30.81
N PRO A 66 8.89 27.33 -32.03
CA PRO A 66 8.12 27.51 -33.26
C PRO A 66 7.12 26.36 -33.43
N ARG A 67 5.92 26.68 -33.93
CA ARG A 67 4.82 25.71 -34.14
C ARG A 67 4.87 25.02 -35.51
N SER A 68 5.66 25.56 -36.44
CA SER A 68 5.78 25.03 -37.80
C SER A 68 7.21 25.16 -38.34
N ALA A 69 7.51 24.40 -39.39
CA ALA A 69 8.77 24.51 -40.12
C ALA A 69 8.97 25.92 -40.70
N LEU A 70 7.91 26.55 -41.20
CA LEU A 70 7.96 27.93 -41.71
C LEU A 70 8.28 28.94 -40.59
N GLU A 71 7.62 28.82 -39.44
CA GLU A 71 7.91 29.68 -38.27
C GLU A 71 9.35 29.48 -37.78
N THR A 72 9.85 28.25 -37.84
CA THR A 72 11.25 27.94 -37.50
C THR A 72 12.22 28.68 -38.43
N ILE A 73 11.94 28.69 -39.73
CA ILE A 73 12.76 29.41 -40.72
C ILE A 73 12.68 30.91 -40.47
N ILE A 74 11.49 31.48 -40.27
CA ILE A 74 11.31 32.92 -39.99
C ILE A 74 12.09 33.32 -38.73
N ARG A 75 11.86 32.62 -37.61
CA ARG A 75 12.57 32.85 -36.33
C ARG A 75 14.07 32.70 -36.46
N HIS A 76 14.55 31.78 -37.29
CA HIS A 76 15.99 31.64 -37.52
C HIS A 76 16.64 32.93 -38.05
N PHE A 77 15.92 33.72 -38.86
CA PHE A 77 16.42 34.98 -39.38
C PHE A 77 16.02 36.19 -38.52
N THR A 78 14.89 36.15 -37.82
CA THR A 78 14.37 37.30 -37.04
C THR A 78 14.80 37.33 -35.58
N ASP A 79 15.06 36.17 -34.96
CA ASP A 79 15.32 36.09 -33.53
C ASP A 79 16.74 36.57 -33.18
N SER A 80 16.85 37.29 -32.06
CA SER A 80 18.12 37.73 -31.50
C SER A 80 18.98 36.55 -31.04
N ALA A 81 20.28 36.77 -30.86
CA ALA A 81 21.18 35.75 -30.33
C ALA A 81 20.76 35.25 -28.93
N GLU A 82 20.18 36.14 -28.11
CA GLU A 82 19.67 35.81 -26.77
C GLU A 82 18.43 34.93 -26.85
N GLN A 83 17.46 35.25 -27.71
CA GLN A 83 16.25 34.44 -27.92
C GLN A 83 16.58 33.04 -28.43
N LYS A 84 17.55 32.92 -29.34
CA LYS A 84 18.05 31.64 -29.83
C LYS A 84 18.73 30.82 -28.72
N LYS A 85 19.41 31.49 -27.78
CA LYS A 85 20.02 30.84 -26.62
C LYS A 85 18.95 30.33 -25.64
N GLU A 86 17.95 31.15 -25.32
CA GLU A 86 16.82 30.74 -24.47
C GLU A 86 16.05 29.55 -25.07
N GLN A 87 15.80 29.55 -26.39
CA GLN A 87 15.18 28.42 -27.09
C GLN A 87 15.97 27.11 -26.92
N ARG A 88 17.29 27.18 -27.01
CA ARG A 88 18.16 26.00 -26.83
C ARG A 88 18.13 25.51 -25.39
N GLU A 89 18.23 26.42 -24.41
CA GLU A 89 18.17 26.06 -22.99
C GLU A 89 16.81 25.44 -22.61
N LEU A 90 15.70 25.95 -23.16
CA LEU A 90 14.38 25.33 -23.00
C LEU A 90 14.31 23.93 -23.61
N ALA A 91 14.82 23.77 -24.83
CA ALA A 91 14.83 22.47 -25.50
C ALA A 91 15.68 21.45 -24.71
N ASP A 92 16.82 21.88 -24.17
CA ASP A 92 17.72 21.01 -23.42
C ASP A 92 17.16 20.67 -22.03
N THR A 93 16.52 21.63 -21.33
CA THR A 93 15.83 21.36 -20.06
C THR A 93 14.64 20.41 -20.25
N LEU A 94 13.85 20.57 -21.33
CA LEU A 94 12.79 19.63 -21.70
C LEU A 94 13.36 18.23 -21.92
N ARG A 95 14.42 18.11 -22.74
CA ARG A 95 15.09 16.83 -23.02
C ARG A 95 15.57 16.17 -21.74
N GLN A 96 16.18 16.93 -20.82
CA GLN A 96 16.63 16.40 -19.54
C GLN A 96 15.47 15.92 -18.66
N GLN A 97 14.35 16.66 -18.61
CA GLN A 97 13.17 16.22 -17.84
C GLN A 97 12.57 14.95 -18.42
N LEU A 98 12.46 14.86 -19.75
CA LEU A 98 11.96 13.68 -20.45
C LEU A 98 12.89 12.49 -20.21
N ALA A 99 14.20 12.65 -20.36
CA ALA A 99 15.18 11.60 -20.09
C ALA A 99 15.10 11.09 -18.64
N ARG A 100 14.92 11.98 -17.66
CA ARG A 100 14.71 11.58 -16.25
C ARG A 100 13.40 10.82 -16.05
N ALA A 101 12.33 11.21 -16.74
CA ALA A 101 11.06 10.50 -16.68
C ALA A 101 11.16 9.10 -17.31
N GLU A 102 11.87 8.98 -18.44
CA GLU A 102 12.15 7.70 -19.09
C GLU A 102 12.97 6.79 -18.16
N GLU A 103 14.05 7.31 -17.58
CA GLU A 103 14.88 6.55 -16.64
C GLU A 103 14.08 6.05 -15.43
N ARG A 104 13.16 6.84 -14.89
CA ARG A 104 12.29 6.41 -13.79
C ARG A 104 11.32 5.32 -14.21
N ALA A 105 10.70 5.47 -15.38
CA ALA A 105 9.79 4.45 -15.91
C ALA A 105 10.51 3.13 -16.17
N ASP A 106 11.72 3.17 -16.72
CA ASP A 106 12.54 1.98 -16.97
C ASP A 106 12.95 1.30 -15.65
N LYS A 107 13.43 2.08 -14.67
CA LYS A 107 13.76 1.54 -13.33
C LYS A 107 12.56 0.89 -12.65
N ALA A 108 11.37 1.52 -12.74
CA ALA A 108 10.16 0.97 -12.14
C ALA A 108 9.71 -0.31 -12.85
N ARG A 109 9.86 -0.39 -14.18
CA ARG A 109 9.61 -1.60 -14.97
C ARG A 109 10.57 -2.73 -14.60
N ASP A 110 11.87 -2.44 -14.51
CA ASP A 110 12.88 -3.43 -14.15
C ASP A 110 12.66 -3.94 -12.72
N PHE A 111 12.34 -3.04 -11.79
CA PHE A 111 12.01 -3.39 -10.41
C PHE A 111 10.77 -4.28 -10.33
N SER A 112 9.67 -3.90 -10.98
CA SER A 112 8.46 -4.75 -11.04
C SER A 112 8.78 -6.13 -11.62
N GLY A 113 9.54 -6.18 -12.71
CA GLY A 113 9.95 -7.44 -13.33
C GLY A 113 10.83 -8.31 -12.42
N ALA A 114 11.72 -7.70 -11.64
CA ALA A 114 12.54 -8.42 -10.67
C ALA A 114 11.70 -9.00 -9.52
N VAL A 115 10.77 -8.22 -8.96
CA VAL A 115 9.89 -8.67 -7.88
C VAL A 115 8.93 -9.75 -8.34
N ASP A 116 8.41 -9.67 -9.57
CA ASP A 116 7.55 -10.73 -10.14
C ASP A 116 8.31 -12.05 -10.35
N ARG A 117 9.59 -12.00 -10.75
CA ARG A 117 10.44 -13.19 -10.81
C ARG A 117 10.63 -13.79 -9.42
N ILE A 118 10.93 -12.96 -8.42
CA ILE A 118 11.07 -13.41 -7.02
C ILE A 118 9.75 -14.06 -6.56
N MET A 119 8.61 -13.43 -6.81
CA MET A 119 7.30 -14.00 -6.49
C MET A 119 7.09 -15.36 -7.16
N SER A 120 7.44 -15.49 -8.45
CA SER A 120 7.31 -16.75 -9.18
C SER A 120 8.21 -17.85 -8.61
N ASP A 121 9.44 -17.52 -8.23
CA ASP A 121 10.39 -18.47 -7.64
C ASP A 121 9.90 -18.96 -6.27
N TYR A 122 9.43 -18.04 -5.43
CA TYR A 122 8.84 -18.36 -4.12
C TYR A 122 7.58 -19.21 -4.25
N SER A 123 6.67 -18.84 -5.15
CA SER A 123 5.47 -19.63 -5.45
C SER A 123 5.82 -21.04 -5.91
N ARG A 124 6.80 -21.18 -6.80
CA ARG A 124 7.27 -22.48 -7.29
C ARG A 124 7.85 -23.33 -6.17
N ALA A 125 8.70 -22.75 -5.32
CA ALA A 125 9.29 -23.44 -4.17
C ALA A 125 8.23 -23.92 -3.17
N ALA A 126 7.13 -23.17 -3.04
CA ALA A 126 6.00 -23.51 -2.17
C ALA A 126 4.95 -24.43 -2.83
N GLY A 127 5.10 -24.77 -4.12
CA GLY A 127 4.13 -25.59 -4.85
C GLY A 127 2.77 -24.92 -5.09
N VAL A 128 2.68 -23.58 -5.01
CA VAL A 128 1.43 -22.82 -5.18
C VAL A 128 1.52 -21.87 -6.36
N SER A 129 0.38 -21.54 -6.98
CA SER A 129 0.32 -20.52 -8.03
C SER A 129 0.39 -19.10 -7.45
N PRO A 130 1.08 -18.14 -8.09
CA PRO A 130 1.09 -16.73 -7.66
C PRO A 130 -0.29 -16.06 -7.61
N ARG A 131 -1.30 -16.65 -8.26
CA ARG A 131 -2.70 -16.18 -8.22
C ARG A 131 -3.48 -16.67 -7.00
N GLN A 132 -3.01 -17.73 -6.35
CA GLN A 132 -3.63 -18.32 -5.16
C GLN A 132 -3.14 -17.67 -3.87
N VAL A 133 -2.07 -16.88 -3.93
CA VAL A 133 -1.50 -16.18 -2.79
C VAL A 133 -2.18 -14.82 -2.64
N ALA A 134 -2.80 -14.59 -1.49
CA ALA A 134 -3.36 -13.29 -1.15
C ALA A 134 -2.24 -12.27 -0.84
N PRO A 135 -2.26 -11.07 -1.43
CA PRO A 135 -1.28 -10.03 -1.13
C PRO A 135 -1.46 -9.52 0.30
N TRP A 136 -0.35 -9.40 1.03
CA TRP A 136 -0.33 -8.66 2.28
C TRP A 136 -0.13 -7.18 2.00
N LEU A 137 -1.20 -6.40 2.14
CA LEU A 137 -1.19 -4.94 2.05
C LEU A 137 -1.73 -4.32 3.33
N THR A 138 -1.32 -3.09 3.64
CA THR A 138 -1.92 -2.27 4.70
C THR A 138 -3.22 -1.61 4.22
N THR A 139 -4.05 -1.13 5.13
CA THR A 139 -5.29 -0.41 4.80
C THR A 139 -5.04 0.78 3.86
N GLN A 140 -3.95 1.52 4.07
CA GLN A 140 -3.56 2.65 3.22
C GLN A 140 -3.19 2.19 1.81
N GLN A 141 -2.40 1.11 1.69
CA GLN A 141 -2.01 0.55 0.38
C GLN A 141 -3.21 -0.01 -0.38
N ILE A 142 -4.16 -0.65 0.31
CA ILE A 142 -5.40 -1.14 -0.31
C ILE A 142 -6.21 0.03 -0.90
N ALA A 143 -6.38 1.11 -0.13
CA ALA A 143 -7.08 2.30 -0.59
C ALA A 143 -6.39 2.93 -1.81
N GLU A 144 -5.06 3.02 -1.77
CA GLU A 144 -4.25 3.56 -2.87
C GLU A 144 -4.38 2.72 -4.15
N VAL A 145 -4.32 1.39 -4.04
CA VAL A 145 -4.50 0.48 -5.18
C VAL A 145 -5.89 0.63 -5.79
N ARG A 146 -6.94 0.78 -4.96
CA ARG A 146 -8.31 0.98 -5.44
C ARG A 146 -8.50 2.32 -6.14
N GLU A 147 -8.08 3.40 -5.50
CA GLU A 147 -8.18 4.75 -6.06
C GLU A 147 -7.47 4.82 -7.42
N PHE A 148 -6.31 4.16 -7.53
CA PHE A 148 -5.60 4.08 -8.80
C PHE A 148 -6.32 3.20 -9.83
N ALA A 149 -6.85 2.04 -9.43
CA ALA A 149 -7.60 1.16 -10.33
C ALA A 149 -8.84 1.84 -10.92
N GLU A 150 -9.52 2.70 -10.16
CA GLU A 150 -10.68 3.47 -10.62
C GLU A 150 -10.34 4.46 -11.74
N LYS A 151 -9.13 5.04 -11.73
CA LYS A 151 -8.63 5.97 -12.76
C LYS A 151 -8.36 5.28 -14.09
N LEU A 152 -8.12 3.97 -14.07
CA LEU A 152 -7.84 3.19 -15.27
C LEU A 152 -9.14 2.87 -16.05
N PRO A 153 -9.07 2.72 -17.40
CA PRO A 153 -10.21 2.31 -18.20
C PRO A 153 -10.81 0.98 -17.76
N ALA A 154 -12.14 0.82 -17.87
CA ALA A 154 -12.88 -0.33 -17.32
C ALA A 154 -12.38 -1.71 -17.81
N LEU A 155 -11.97 -1.81 -19.07
CA LEU A 155 -11.47 -3.05 -19.68
C LEU A 155 -9.94 -3.20 -19.61
N ASN A 156 -9.25 -2.32 -18.86
CA ASN A 156 -7.81 -2.42 -18.69
C ASN A 156 -7.47 -3.64 -17.81
N LYS A 157 -6.56 -4.49 -18.29
CA LYS A 157 -6.06 -5.65 -17.56
C LYS A 157 -5.50 -5.27 -16.19
N ASP A 158 -4.79 -4.15 -16.10
CA ASP A 158 -4.19 -3.71 -14.83
C ASP A 158 -5.27 -3.30 -13.81
N ARG A 159 -6.37 -2.69 -14.27
CA ARG A 159 -7.52 -2.38 -13.41
C ARG A 159 -8.13 -3.63 -12.79
N ILE A 160 -8.33 -4.67 -13.60
CA ILE A 160 -8.89 -5.95 -13.15
C ILE A 160 -7.96 -6.56 -12.10
N GLU A 161 -6.66 -6.64 -12.41
CA GLU A 161 -5.67 -7.22 -11.51
C GLU A 161 -5.51 -6.44 -10.19
N PHE A 162 -5.57 -5.11 -10.22
CA PHE A 162 -5.52 -4.27 -9.01
C PHE A 162 -6.77 -4.43 -8.15
N ASN A 163 -7.97 -4.46 -8.76
CA ASN A 163 -9.22 -4.68 -8.02
C ASN A 163 -9.26 -6.07 -7.38
N ASP A 164 -8.81 -7.09 -8.10
CA ASP A 164 -8.71 -8.46 -7.59
C ASP A 164 -7.73 -8.53 -6.41
N ALA A 165 -6.54 -7.94 -6.55
CA ALA A 165 -5.51 -7.89 -5.50
C ALA A 165 -6.00 -7.13 -4.26
N ALA A 166 -6.62 -5.97 -4.43
CA ALA A 166 -7.20 -5.20 -3.32
C ALA A 166 -8.30 -5.99 -2.60
N SER A 167 -9.17 -6.66 -3.34
CA SER A 167 -10.27 -7.47 -2.75
C SER A 167 -9.76 -8.71 -2.02
N GLN A 168 -8.65 -9.31 -2.45
CA GLN A 168 -7.98 -10.38 -1.72
C GLN A 168 -7.29 -9.86 -0.45
N ALA A 169 -6.60 -8.72 -0.54
CA ALA A 169 -5.94 -8.10 0.60
C ALA A 169 -6.93 -7.69 1.70
N GLU A 170 -8.08 -7.12 1.34
CA GLU A 170 -9.13 -6.74 2.30
C GLU A 170 -9.68 -7.93 3.06
N ARG A 171 -9.98 -9.03 2.35
CA ARG A 171 -10.45 -10.26 2.99
C ARG A 171 -9.41 -10.79 3.97
N GLY A 172 -8.15 -10.89 3.53
CA GLY A 172 -7.07 -11.32 4.41
C GLY A 172 -6.82 -10.37 5.59
N LEU A 173 -7.00 -9.06 5.42
CA LEU A 173 -6.87 -8.09 6.51
C LEU A 173 -7.99 -8.26 7.55
N ARG A 174 -9.25 -8.39 7.12
CA ARG A 174 -10.38 -8.66 8.02
C ARG A 174 -10.24 -9.99 8.77
N GLU A 175 -9.77 -11.04 8.10
CA GLU A 175 -9.52 -12.34 8.73
C GLU A 175 -8.47 -12.22 9.84
N ARG A 176 -7.39 -11.47 9.61
CA ARG A 176 -6.34 -11.23 10.61
C ARG A 176 -6.84 -10.39 11.78
N GLU A 177 -7.55 -9.30 11.51
CA GLU A 177 -8.17 -8.48 12.55
C GLU A 177 -9.16 -9.28 13.40
N ALA A 178 -9.93 -10.20 12.79
CA ALA A 178 -10.82 -11.09 13.52
C ALA A 178 -10.08 -12.08 14.41
N VAL A 179 -8.96 -12.65 13.94
CA VAL A 179 -8.10 -13.54 14.73
C VAL A 179 -7.45 -12.78 15.89
N ASP A 180 -6.94 -11.58 15.64
CA ASP A 180 -6.33 -10.74 16.68
C ASP A 180 -7.37 -10.31 17.72
N ALA A 181 -8.57 -9.92 17.29
CA ALA A 181 -9.68 -9.60 18.19
C ALA A 181 -10.11 -10.81 19.04
N ALA A 182 -10.14 -12.02 18.46
CA ALA A 182 -10.43 -13.25 19.18
C ALA A 182 -9.32 -13.60 20.19
N ARG A 183 -8.06 -13.31 19.86
CA ARG A 183 -6.93 -13.52 20.79
C ARG A 183 -6.98 -12.52 21.96
N VAL A 184 -7.30 -11.26 21.68
CA VAL A 184 -7.45 -10.22 22.71
C VAL A 184 -8.64 -10.53 23.61
N SER A 185 -9.77 -10.99 23.08
CA SER A 185 -10.92 -11.39 23.90
C SER A 185 -10.61 -12.63 24.76
N GLN A 186 -9.88 -13.62 24.24
CA GLN A 186 -9.43 -14.77 25.03
C GLN A 186 -8.44 -14.37 26.14
N GLN A 187 -7.54 -13.41 25.89
CA GLN A 187 -6.64 -12.89 26.92
C GLN A 187 -7.38 -12.04 27.96
N ALA A 188 -8.38 -11.26 27.56
CA ALA A 188 -9.25 -10.51 28.48
C ALA A 188 -10.09 -11.45 29.36
N HIS A 189 -10.59 -12.56 28.81
CA HIS A 189 -11.30 -13.59 29.58
C HIS A 189 -10.37 -14.43 30.47
N ALA A 190 -9.09 -14.63 30.09
CA ALA A 190 -8.11 -15.34 30.90
C ALA A 190 -7.57 -14.49 32.08
N LEU A 191 -7.66 -13.16 31.99
CA LEU A 191 -7.26 -12.22 33.05
C LEU A 191 -8.36 -11.95 34.09
N ASP A 192 -9.52 -12.59 33.97
CA ASP A 192 -10.59 -12.47 34.97
C ASP A 192 -10.89 -13.77 35.74
N PRO A 193 -9.95 -14.27 36.58
CA PRO A 193 -10.26 -15.20 37.65
C PRO A 193 -10.18 -14.50 39.00
N SER A 194 -10.96 -13.43 39.23
CA SER A 194 -11.03 -12.83 40.58
C SER A 194 -12.41 -12.30 40.96
N THR A 195 -13.48 -13.03 40.66
CA THR A 195 -14.72 -12.95 41.43
C THR A 195 -15.41 -14.30 41.55
N ARG A 196 -14.71 -15.35 42.02
CA ARG A 196 -15.42 -16.51 42.58
C ARG A 196 -14.60 -17.33 43.59
N SER A 197 -15.06 -17.24 44.84
CA SER A 197 -15.02 -18.28 45.89
C SER A 197 -13.83 -18.32 46.86
N LYS A 198 -14.00 -17.60 47.98
CA LYS A 198 -13.78 -18.03 49.38
C LYS A 198 -14.36 -16.87 50.22
N GLU A 199 -15.44 -17.02 50.97
CA GLU A 199 -15.50 -17.79 52.21
C GLU A 199 -16.86 -18.48 52.39
N GLN A 200 -16.82 -19.77 52.72
CA GLN A 200 -17.90 -20.50 53.36
C GLN A 200 -17.60 -20.59 54.86
N SER A 201 -18.51 -20.00 55.66
CA SER A 201 -19.13 -20.55 56.89
C SER A 201 -18.26 -20.66 58.17
N PRO A 202 -18.82 -20.84 59.40
CA PRO A 202 -20.22 -20.85 59.85
C PRO A 202 -20.49 -19.96 61.11
N SER A 203 -21.75 -19.63 61.40
CA SER A 203 -22.18 -19.13 62.72
C SER A 203 -23.26 -20.04 63.31
N GLN A 204 -22.81 -21.04 64.08
CA GLN A 204 -23.59 -21.68 65.12
C GLN A 204 -22.86 -21.44 66.44
N THR A 205 -23.46 -20.62 67.30
CA THR A 205 -23.11 -20.55 68.72
C THR A 205 -24.41 -20.44 69.50
N GLU A 206 -25.06 -21.56 69.74
CA GLU A 206 -26.04 -21.70 70.81
C GLU A 206 -25.28 -21.83 72.14
N SER A 207 -25.51 -20.88 73.03
CA SER A 207 -25.14 -20.98 74.45
C SER A 207 -26.41 -21.13 75.28
N ARG A 208 -26.29 -21.96 76.31
CA ARG A 208 -27.32 -22.73 77.01
C ARG A 208 -27.87 -21.97 78.22
N THR A 209 -29.04 -22.44 78.70
CA THR A 209 -29.78 -22.13 79.95
C THR A 209 -30.67 -20.87 79.87
N ASP A 210 -31.91 -20.84 80.34
CA ASP A 210 -32.55 -21.47 81.50
C ASP A 210 -34.10 -21.40 81.39
N ARG A 211 -34.81 -22.25 82.15
CA ARG A 211 -36.27 -22.24 82.48
C ARG A 211 -37.24 -22.65 81.38
N SER A 212 -38.33 -23.39 81.59
CA SER A 212 -38.95 -24.26 82.62
C SER A 212 -40.37 -24.49 82.06
N ASP A 213 -41.04 -25.53 82.55
CA ASP A 213 -42.46 -25.84 82.30
C ASP A 213 -42.81 -26.51 80.95
N ARG A 214 -43.70 -27.50 80.84
CA ARG A 214 -44.52 -28.29 81.76
C ARG A 214 -45.39 -29.19 80.87
N ASP A 215 -45.68 -30.41 81.35
CA ASP A 215 -46.71 -31.34 80.85
C ASP A 215 -46.54 -31.94 79.44
N SER A 216 -46.93 -33.18 79.14
CA SER A 216 -47.43 -34.31 79.91
C SER A 216 -47.54 -35.50 78.93
N THR A 217 -47.29 -36.72 79.43
CA THR A 217 -47.92 -38.02 79.04
C THR A 217 -47.82 -38.48 77.55
N SER A 218 -47.88 -39.76 77.16
CA SER A 218 -48.19 -41.03 77.81
C SER A 218 -47.75 -42.17 76.88
N ARG A 219 -47.21 -43.24 77.49
CA ARG A 219 -47.18 -44.67 77.12
C ARG A 219 -47.79 -45.14 75.78
N GLY A 220 -47.08 -46.07 75.15
CA GLY A 220 -47.64 -47.18 74.39
C GLY A 220 -46.56 -48.16 73.96
N ARG A 221 -46.57 -49.36 74.52
CA ARG A 221 -45.84 -50.53 74.02
C ARG A 221 -46.48 -51.05 72.75
#